data_AF-A0A956EPY1-F1
#
_entry.id   AF-A0A956EPY1-F1
#
_cell.length_a   1.000
_cell.length_b   1.000
_cell.length_c   1.000
_cell.angle_alpha   90.00
_cell.angle_beta   90.00
_cell.angle_gamma   90.00
#
_symmetry.space_group_name_H-M   'P 1'
#
loop_
_entity.id
_entity.type
_entity.pdbx_description
1 polymer ?
#
loop_
_entity_poly.entity_id
_entity_poly.type
_entity_poly.pdbx_seq_one_letter_code
_entity_poly.pdbx_strand_id
1 'polypeptide(L)'
;MRRSLPQAALLAALLAAPGCGGVWQQVSASPDEFERYRVAKSAPEVGERLQAASDYLKVYPQGNYADELRAWFAKMEPSYYARLKTRSSGLRAYLERLPDGPHANAAREKLAELEMVRGFALQHSRELTQEAQDLEAKLAGAERLRDALVAEYATWVRELAAIDTYDAPTSELHAEFIRHWRVDSPPAKCRGDACAKLVSLPYAIPAGGKLRARRAIFDVRLQLKRGRVQRAWITGPDLFDRLSEALSLSAVRPNDPLAHAEAIARAVQLTEQMLEHAFPMQQCSQVAVSPVVVNRQCQGRKVRVIAAVEPGEEDQIIFEPIWARLEPAPKPETVKPKAPTPRPKDAPPEFQP
;
A
#
# COMPACT_ATOMS: atom_id res chain seq x y z
N MET A 1 -12.48 -37.77 56.11
CA MET A 1 -12.43 -37.75 57.59
C MET A 1 -13.81 -37.40 58.12
N ARG A 2 -14.49 -38.37 58.72
CA ARG A 2 -15.75 -38.23 59.43
C ARG A 2 -15.48 -37.63 60.81
N ARG A 3 -16.23 -36.62 61.25
CA ARG A 3 -16.40 -36.31 62.66
C ARG A 3 -17.87 -36.04 62.95
N SER A 4 -18.34 -36.77 63.95
CA SER A 4 -19.71 -36.92 64.41
C SER A 4 -19.81 -36.36 65.83
N LEU A 5 -20.95 -35.68 66.10
CA LEU A 5 -21.64 -35.45 67.39
C LEU A 5 -20.98 -34.47 68.39
N PRO A 6 -21.75 -33.79 69.28
CA PRO A 6 -23.02 -34.25 69.87
C PRO A 6 -24.21 -33.26 69.94
N GLN A 7 -25.39 -33.88 70.05
CA GLN A 7 -26.63 -33.32 70.61
C GLN A 7 -26.55 -33.32 72.14
N ALA A 8 -27.03 -32.27 72.81
CA ALA A 8 -27.87 -32.29 74.02
C ALA A 8 -27.95 -30.91 74.71
N ALA A 9 -29.07 -30.69 75.42
CA ALA A 9 -29.44 -29.60 76.34
C ALA A 9 -30.10 -28.35 75.70
N LEU A 10 -31.43 -28.30 75.64
CA LEU A 10 -32.41 -27.84 76.67
C LEU A 10 -32.65 -26.31 76.58
N LEU A 11 -33.80 -25.84 76.06
CA LEU A 11 -35.08 -25.63 76.76
C LEU A 11 -35.01 -24.67 77.95
N ALA A 12 -35.24 -23.37 77.71
CA ALA A 12 -36.03 -22.43 78.54
C ALA A 12 -35.89 -20.97 78.04
N ALA A 13 -36.90 -20.44 77.35
CA ALA A 13 -37.31 -19.02 77.34
C ALA A 13 -38.44 -18.79 76.31
N LEU A 14 -39.66 -19.17 76.71
CA LEU A 14 -40.91 -18.74 76.10
C LEU A 14 -41.36 -17.42 76.76
N LEU A 15 -42.07 -16.58 76.01
CA LEU A 15 -42.86 -15.40 76.44
C LEU A 15 -42.16 -14.03 76.44
N ALA A 16 -41.75 -13.59 75.26
CA ALA A 16 -42.00 -12.23 74.82
C ALA A 16 -42.42 -12.30 73.34
N ALA A 17 -43.71 -12.18 73.06
CA ALA A 17 -44.24 -12.20 71.71
C ALA A 17 -44.50 -10.75 71.24
N PRO A 18 -43.51 -10.06 70.64
CA PRO A 18 -43.80 -8.84 69.92
C PRO A 18 -44.44 -9.21 68.57
N GLY A 19 -45.70 -8.81 68.39
CA GLY A 19 -46.20 -8.37 67.09
C GLY A 19 -46.79 -9.43 66.16
N CYS A 20 -47.97 -9.97 66.47
CA CYS A 20 -48.93 -10.45 65.44
C CYS A 20 -49.57 -9.28 64.64
N GLY A 21 -48.87 -8.16 64.48
CA GLY A 21 -49.36 -6.98 63.76
C GLY A 21 -49.17 -7.05 62.24
N GLY A 22 -48.29 -7.93 61.74
CA GLY A 22 -47.97 -8.00 60.30
C GLY A 22 -48.94 -8.85 59.46
N VAL A 23 -49.72 -9.74 60.06
CA VAL A 23 -50.59 -10.68 59.31
C VAL A 23 -51.87 -10.01 58.83
N TRP A 24 -52.36 -8.97 59.51
CA TRP A 24 -53.60 -8.29 59.15
C TRP A 24 -53.46 -7.30 57.98
N GLN A 25 -52.24 -6.83 57.67
CA GLN A 25 -51.99 -5.93 56.53
C GLN A 25 -52.08 -6.64 55.16
N GLN A 26 -52.01 -7.97 55.11
CA GLN A 26 -52.09 -8.71 53.85
C GLN A 26 -53.52 -8.92 53.34
N VAL A 27 -54.54 -8.69 54.18
CA VAL A 27 -55.95 -8.96 53.85
C VAL A 27 -56.65 -7.72 53.25
N SER A 28 -55.98 -6.56 53.19
CA SER A 28 -56.55 -5.29 52.68
C SER A 28 -56.05 -4.85 51.31
N ALA A 29 -55.19 -5.62 50.63
CA ALA A 29 -54.72 -5.27 49.29
C ALA A 29 -55.86 -5.37 48.26
N SER A 30 -55.92 -4.41 47.33
CA SER A 30 -56.87 -4.49 46.22
C SER A 30 -56.50 -5.66 45.28
N PRO A 31 -57.47 -6.27 44.56
CA PRO A 31 -57.16 -7.33 43.61
C PRO A 31 -56.12 -6.93 42.53
N ASP A 32 -56.13 -5.67 42.03
CA ASP A 32 -55.13 -5.19 41.05
C ASP A 32 -53.73 -5.10 41.66
N GLU A 33 -53.63 -4.60 42.89
CA GLU A 33 -52.35 -4.51 43.61
C GLU A 33 -51.74 -5.91 43.80
N PHE A 34 -52.55 -6.88 44.26
CA PHE A 34 -52.10 -8.26 44.46
C PHE A 34 -51.64 -8.91 43.14
N GLU A 35 -52.35 -8.66 42.04
CA GLU A 35 -51.98 -9.23 40.74
C GLU A 35 -50.62 -8.71 40.24
N ARG A 36 -50.36 -7.41 40.38
CA ARG A 36 -49.04 -6.84 40.04
C ARG A 36 -47.92 -7.35 40.95
N TYR A 37 -48.19 -7.49 42.25
CA TYR A 37 -47.26 -8.13 43.18
C TYR A 37 -46.93 -9.56 42.74
N ARG A 38 -47.94 -10.34 42.35
CA ARG A 38 -47.78 -11.72 41.87
C ARG A 38 -46.86 -11.77 40.65
N VAL A 39 -47.07 -10.91 39.65
CA VAL A 39 -46.19 -10.78 38.48
C VAL A 39 -44.74 -10.48 38.90
N ALA A 40 -44.54 -9.51 39.80
CA ALA A 40 -43.20 -9.17 40.32
C ALA A 40 -42.56 -10.29 41.17
N LYS A 41 -43.34 -11.22 41.71
CA LYS A 41 -42.83 -12.36 42.48
C LYS A 41 -42.49 -13.55 41.58
N SER A 42 -43.29 -13.80 40.55
CA SER A 42 -43.24 -15.00 39.72
C SER A 42 -42.48 -14.86 38.39
N ALA A 43 -42.03 -13.65 38.03
CA ALA A 43 -41.26 -13.45 36.80
C ALA A 43 -39.99 -14.35 36.76
N PRO A 44 -39.73 -15.07 35.65
CA PRO A 44 -38.71 -16.11 35.58
C PRO A 44 -37.28 -15.53 35.51
N GLU A 45 -37.08 -14.43 34.78
CA GLU A 45 -35.77 -13.80 34.67
C GLU A 45 -35.59 -12.69 35.72
N VAL A 46 -34.36 -12.55 36.24
CA VAL A 46 -34.04 -11.48 37.21
C VAL A 46 -34.34 -10.09 36.64
N GLY A 47 -34.10 -9.86 35.34
CA GLY A 47 -34.37 -8.58 34.69
C GLY A 47 -35.85 -8.25 34.60
N GLU A 48 -36.67 -9.20 34.15
CA GLU A 48 -38.14 -9.07 34.10
C GLU A 48 -38.72 -8.86 35.50
N ARG A 49 -38.17 -9.58 36.48
CA ARG A 49 -38.58 -9.47 37.88
C ARG A 49 -38.24 -8.11 38.47
N LEU A 50 -37.08 -7.56 38.15
CA LEU A 50 -36.70 -6.19 38.54
C LEU A 50 -37.61 -5.14 37.89
N GLN A 51 -37.93 -5.30 36.60
CA GLN A 51 -38.85 -4.40 35.89
C GLN A 51 -40.26 -4.43 36.52
N ALA A 52 -40.83 -5.63 36.70
CA ALA A 52 -42.16 -5.77 37.31
C ALA A 52 -42.21 -5.24 38.76
N ALA A 53 -41.15 -5.42 39.54
CA ALA A 53 -41.05 -4.84 40.88
C ALA A 53 -40.98 -3.30 40.82
N SER A 54 -40.22 -2.73 39.88
CA SER A 54 -40.13 -1.28 39.65
C SER A 54 -41.50 -0.71 39.25
N ASP A 55 -42.20 -1.38 38.34
CA ASP A 55 -43.54 -0.97 37.88
C ASP A 55 -44.56 -0.99 39.03
N TYR A 56 -44.54 -2.04 39.86
CA TYR A 56 -45.37 -2.09 41.07
C TYR A 56 -45.06 -0.90 42.00
N LEU A 57 -43.79 -0.65 42.32
CA LEU A 57 -43.38 0.41 43.24
C LEU A 57 -43.71 1.82 42.74
N LYS A 58 -43.82 2.01 41.42
CA LYS A 58 -44.23 3.27 40.79
C LYS A 58 -45.74 3.51 40.93
N VAL A 59 -46.56 2.47 40.79
CA VAL A 59 -48.02 2.56 40.91
C VAL A 59 -48.47 2.57 42.38
N TYR A 60 -47.83 1.76 43.23
CA TYR A 60 -48.19 1.56 44.64
C TYR A 60 -47.00 1.84 45.58
N PRO A 61 -46.53 3.10 45.69
CA PRO A 61 -45.34 3.44 46.47
C PRO A 61 -45.47 3.15 47.98
N GLN A 62 -46.71 3.16 48.49
CA GLN A 62 -47.09 2.84 49.87
C GLN A 62 -47.97 1.58 49.94
N GLY A 63 -47.92 0.72 48.91
CA GLY A 63 -48.70 -0.51 48.86
C GLY A 63 -48.33 -1.51 49.95
N ASN A 64 -49.22 -2.46 50.21
CA ASN A 64 -49.09 -3.50 51.23
C ASN A 64 -47.84 -4.38 51.03
N TYR A 65 -47.33 -4.48 49.80
CA TYR A 65 -46.13 -5.25 49.45
C TYR A 65 -44.91 -4.38 49.09
N ALA A 66 -45.03 -3.05 49.21
CA ALA A 66 -43.98 -2.13 48.77
C ALA A 66 -42.66 -2.33 49.52
N ASP A 67 -42.71 -2.60 50.82
CA ASP A 67 -41.50 -2.76 51.64
C ASP A 67 -40.72 -4.04 51.28
N GLU A 68 -41.43 -5.15 51.05
CA GLU A 68 -40.82 -6.41 50.61
C GLU A 68 -40.14 -6.24 49.24
N LEU A 69 -40.88 -5.68 48.27
CA LEU A 69 -40.36 -5.49 46.91
C LEU A 69 -39.21 -4.48 46.87
N ARG A 70 -39.26 -3.41 47.66
CA ARG A 70 -38.16 -2.44 47.78
C ARG A 70 -36.90 -3.08 48.35
N ALA A 71 -37.03 -3.90 49.40
CA ALA A 71 -35.89 -4.61 49.98
C ALA A 71 -35.27 -5.62 49.01
N TRP A 72 -36.10 -6.38 48.30
CA TRP A 72 -35.63 -7.32 47.28
C TRP A 72 -34.98 -6.61 46.09
N PHE A 73 -35.61 -5.55 45.58
CA PHE A 73 -35.11 -4.74 44.47
C PHE A 73 -33.74 -4.13 44.81
N ALA A 74 -33.62 -3.48 45.96
CA ALA A 74 -32.37 -2.86 46.43
C ALA A 74 -31.23 -3.88 46.58
N LYS A 75 -31.54 -5.13 46.93
CA LYS A 75 -30.55 -6.22 47.01
C LYS A 75 -30.11 -6.73 45.64
N MET A 76 -31.06 -6.89 44.71
CA MET A 76 -30.81 -7.58 43.45
C MET A 76 -30.28 -6.67 42.35
N GLU A 77 -30.79 -5.44 42.26
CA GLU A 77 -30.47 -4.50 41.18
C GLU A 77 -28.97 -4.22 41.03
N PRO A 78 -28.18 -3.99 42.10
CA PRO A 78 -26.74 -3.70 41.96
C PRO A 78 -25.97 -4.86 41.29
N SER A 79 -26.31 -6.10 41.64
CA SER A 79 -25.71 -7.30 41.03
C SER A 79 -26.14 -7.47 39.57
N TYR A 80 -27.36 -7.07 39.23
CA TYR A 80 -27.87 -7.09 37.87
C TYR A 80 -27.15 -6.06 36.98
N TYR A 81 -27.07 -4.80 37.43
CA TYR A 81 -26.31 -3.75 36.75
C TYR A 81 -24.83 -4.11 36.59
N ALA A 82 -24.18 -4.61 37.64
CA ALA A 82 -22.77 -4.96 37.62
C ALA A 82 -22.40 -5.99 36.53
N ARG A 83 -23.30 -6.92 36.20
CA ARG A 83 -23.11 -7.90 35.12
C ARG A 83 -23.23 -7.28 33.72
N LEU A 84 -24.06 -6.26 33.57
CA LEU A 84 -24.41 -5.67 32.28
C LEU A 84 -23.51 -4.48 31.88
N LYS A 85 -22.94 -3.79 32.86
CA LYS A 85 -22.22 -2.51 32.65
C LYS A 85 -20.97 -2.55 31.75
N THR A 86 -20.44 -3.74 31.45
CA THR A 86 -19.20 -3.90 30.66
C THR A 86 -19.42 -3.87 29.16
N ARG A 87 -20.67 -4.04 28.69
CA ARG A 87 -21.00 -4.11 27.26
C ARG A 87 -22.12 -3.13 26.94
N SER A 88 -22.02 -2.46 25.79
CA SER A 88 -23.07 -1.54 25.33
C SER A 88 -24.43 -2.24 25.16
N SER A 89 -24.45 -3.48 24.66
CA SER A 89 -25.69 -4.28 24.59
C SER A 89 -26.30 -4.56 25.96
N GLY A 90 -25.47 -4.82 26.97
CA GLY A 90 -25.92 -5.05 28.35
C GLY A 90 -26.51 -3.77 28.96
N LEU A 91 -25.85 -2.63 28.77
CA LEU A 91 -26.35 -1.34 29.25
C LEU A 91 -27.67 -0.94 28.59
N ARG A 92 -27.84 -1.18 27.27
CA ARG A 92 -29.13 -0.97 26.59
C ARG A 92 -30.22 -1.87 27.16
N ALA A 93 -29.92 -3.16 27.37
CA ALA A 93 -30.83 -4.11 27.97
C ALA A 93 -31.22 -3.76 29.43
N TYR A 94 -30.33 -3.11 30.17
CA TYR A 94 -30.61 -2.56 31.49
C TYR A 94 -31.55 -1.34 31.38
N LEU A 95 -31.23 -0.37 30.51
CA LEU A 95 -32.00 0.87 30.32
C LEU A 95 -33.40 0.61 29.74
N GLU A 96 -33.57 -0.44 28.94
CA GLU A 96 -34.86 -0.86 28.41
C GLU A 96 -35.78 -1.40 29.52
N ARG A 97 -35.24 -2.19 30.44
CA ARG A 97 -36.00 -2.80 31.54
C ARG A 97 -36.20 -1.84 32.72
N LEU A 98 -35.22 -0.99 33.00
CA LEU A 98 -35.18 -0.09 34.15
C LEU A 98 -34.79 1.34 33.71
N PRO A 99 -35.65 2.03 32.93
CA PRO A 99 -35.33 3.38 32.44
C PRO A 99 -35.18 4.42 33.55
N ASP A 100 -35.87 4.21 34.68
CA ASP A 100 -35.83 5.07 35.88
C ASP A 100 -35.10 4.37 37.05
N GLY A 101 -34.29 3.33 36.78
CA GLY A 101 -33.61 2.53 37.81
C GLY A 101 -32.48 3.29 38.55
N PRO A 102 -32.02 2.79 39.73
CA PRO A 102 -30.99 3.44 40.53
C PRO A 102 -29.68 3.73 39.79
N HIS A 103 -29.31 2.89 38.82
CA HIS A 103 -28.12 3.06 37.99
C HIS A 103 -28.44 3.57 36.57
N ALA A 104 -29.65 4.06 36.27
CA ALA A 104 -30.02 4.49 34.92
C ALA A 104 -29.13 5.62 34.38
N ASN A 105 -28.82 6.63 35.19
CA ASN A 105 -27.92 7.71 34.76
C ASN A 105 -26.49 7.20 34.50
N ALA A 106 -25.93 6.43 35.43
CA ALA A 106 -24.62 5.80 35.25
C ALA A 106 -24.57 4.87 34.02
N ALA A 107 -25.67 4.16 33.74
CA ALA A 107 -25.79 3.29 32.58
C ALA A 107 -25.84 4.08 31.26
N ARG A 108 -26.57 5.21 31.22
CA ARG A 108 -26.60 6.12 30.05
C ARG A 108 -25.21 6.71 29.78
N GLU A 109 -24.56 7.22 30.82
CA GLU A 109 -23.21 7.78 30.73
C GLU A 109 -22.21 6.74 30.23
N LYS A 110 -22.20 5.54 30.84
CA LYS A 110 -21.31 4.46 30.41
C LYS A 110 -21.61 3.98 28.99
N LEU A 111 -22.88 3.94 28.60
CA LEU A 111 -23.27 3.56 27.25
C LEU A 111 -22.73 4.58 26.23
N ALA A 112 -22.91 5.88 26.49
CA ALA A 112 -22.40 6.95 25.65
C ALA A 112 -20.86 6.88 25.54
N GLU A 113 -20.16 6.62 26.65
CA GLU A 113 -18.71 6.41 26.65
C GLU A 113 -18.29 5.24 25.75
N LEU A 114 -18.91 4.06 25.91
CA LEU A 114 -18.59 2.88 25.11
C LEU A 114 -18.91 3.07 23.62
N GLU A 115 -20.00 3.76 23.31
CA GLU A 115 -20.38 4.07 21.93
C GLU A 115 -19.40 5.05 21.28
N MET A 116 -18.96 6.07 22.02
CA MET A 116 -17.93 7.00 21.58
C MET A 116 -16.60 6.28 21.30
N VAL A 117 -16.11 5.47 22.23
CA VAL A 117 -14.87 4.68 22.05
C VAL A 117 -14.97 3.76 20.84
N ARG A 118 -16.11 3.07 20.66
CA ARG A 118 -16.35 2.23 19.48
C ARG A 118 -16.36 3.03 18.18
N GLY A 119 -16.99 4.20 18.18
CA GLY A 119 -17.02 5.12 17.04
C GLY A 119 -15.61 5.54 16.61
N PHE A 120 -14.79 5.99 17.57
CA PHE A 120 -13.39 6.34 17.31
C PHE A 120 -12.57 5.16 16.80
N ALA A 121 -12.71 3.97 17.40
CA ALA A 121 -11.99 2.78 16.95
C ALA A 121 -12.35 2.38 15.51
N LEU A 122 -13.64 2.46 15.15
CA LEU A 122 -14.10 2.19 13.79
C LEU A 122 -13.59 3.23 12.78
N GLN A 123 -13.63 4.51 13.14
CA GLN A 123 -13.12 5.58 12.28
C GLN A 123 -11.61 5.42 12.07
N HIS A 124 -10.84 5.25 13.14
CA HIS A 124 -9.40 5.07 13.06
C HIS A 124 -9.01 3.84 12.24
N SER A 125 -9.72 2.72 12.41
CA SER A 125 -9.51 1.52 11.59
C SER A 125 -9.77 1.75 10.10
N ARG A 126 -10.78 2.56 9.74
CA ARG A 126 -11.06 2.93 8.34
C ARG A 126 -9.97 3.81 7.77
N GLU A 127 -9.49 4.80 8.53
CA GLU A 127 -8.40 5.69 8.13
C GLU A 127 -7.12 4.89 7.84
N LEU A 128 -6.73 3.98 8.75
CA LEU A 128 -5.56 3.11 8.54
C LEU A 128 -5.72 2.19 7.32
N THR A 129 -6.92 1.64 7.11
CA THR A 129 -7.21 0.77 5.96
C THR A 129 -7.10 1.56 4.65
N GLN A 130 -7.62 2.78 4.63
CA GLN A 130 -7.55 3.65 3.45
C GLN A 130 -6.11 4.08 3.16
N GLU A 131 -5.33 4.45 4.19
CA GLU A 131 -3.92 4.79 4.03
C GLU A 131 -3.10 3.61 3.48
N ALA A 132 -3.37 2.39 3.97
CA ALA A 132 -2.74 1.19 3.45
C ALA A 132 -3.09 0.94 1.97
N GLN A 133 -4.36 1.06 1.58
CA GLN A 133 -4.80 0.92 0.19
C GLN A 133 -4.17 1.97 -0.74
N ASP A 134 -4.08 3.21 -0.30
CA ASP A 134 -3.44 4.28 -1.06
C ASP A 134 -1.93 4.02 -1.24
N LEU A 135 -1.26 3.49 -0.23
CA LEU A 135 0.14 3.10 -0.31
C LEU A 135 0.34 1.92 -1.28
N GLU A 136 -0.49 0.88 -1.18
CA GLU A 136 -0.47 -0.26 -2.11
C GLU A 136 -0.69 0.18 -3.55
N ALA A 137 -1.66 1.05 -3.81
CA ALA A 137 -1.94 1.59 -5.13
C ALA A 137 -0.73 2.38 -5.70
N LYS A 138 -0.05 3.17 -4.86
CA LYS A 138 1.17 3.90 -5.24
C LYS A 138 2.32 2.95 -5.58
N LEU A 139 2.53 1.90 -4.78
CA LEU A 139 3.57 0.90 -5.01
C LEU A 139 3.32 0.12 -6.30
N ALA A 140 2.08 -0.34 -6.52
CA ALA A 140 1.68 -1.02 -7.75
C ALA A 140 1.78 -0.12 -8.98
N GLY A 141 1.46 1.17 -8.84
CA GLY A 141 1.68 2.16 -9.89
C GLY A 141 3.17 2.31 -10.25
N ALA A 142 4.05 2.38 -9.25
CA ALA A 142 5.49 2.45 -9.46
C ALA A 142 6.06 1.18 -10.13
N GLU A 143 5.54 0.00 -9.79
CA GLU A 143 5.89 -1.27 -10.42
C GLU A 143 5.55 -1.29 -11.90
N ARG A 144 4.29 -0.98 -12.26
CA ARG A 144 3.87 -0.91 -13.66
C ARG A 144 4.74 0.03 -14.51
N LEU A 145 5.18 1.16 -13.94
CA LEU A 145 6.05 2.09 -14.63
C LEU A 145 7.47 1.52 -14.87
N ARG A 146 8.00 0.72 -13.93
CA ARG A 146 9.30 0.05 -14.11
C ARG A 146 9.20 -1.07 -15.15
N ASP A 147 8.14 -1.86 -15.11
CA ASP A 147 7.89 -2.91 -16.09
C ASP A 147 7.74 -2.33 -17.50
N ALA A 148 7.02 -1.21 -17.63
CA ALA A 148 6.89 -0.50 -18.90
C ALA A 148 8.24 -0.03 -19.45
N LEU A 149 9.15 0.47 -18.60
CA LEU A 149 10.51 0.83 -19.02
C LEU A 149 11.28 -0.39 -19.54
N VAL A 150 11.30 -1.49 -18.78
CA VAL A 150 12.02 -2.71 -19.19
C VAL A 150 11.43 -3.28 -20.48
N ALA A 151 10.09 -3.30 -20.60
CA ALA A 151 9.39 -3.82 -21.78
C ALA A 151 9.65 -2.96 -23.03
N GLU A 152 9.62 -1.63 -22.92
CA GLU A 152 9.91 -0.71 -24.04
C GLU A 152 11.35 -0.90 -24.52
N TYR A 153 12.31 -0.88 -23.59
CA TYR A 153 13.71 -1.09 -23.91
C TYR A 153 13.94 -2.45 -24.61
N ALA A 154 13.37 -3.52 -24.06
CA ALA A 154 13.48 -4.87 -24.61
C ALA A 154 12.86 -4.97 -26.02
N THR A 155 11.76 -4.25 -26.26
CA THR A 155 11.12 -4.17 -27.57
C THR A 155 12.06 -3.55 -28.60
N TRP A 156 12.67 -2.40 -28.29
CA TRP A 156 13.63 -1.78 -29.20
C TRP A 156 14.86 -2.64 -29.47
N VAL A 157 15.43 -3.31 -28.46
CA VAL A 157 16.57 -4.22 -28.66
C VAL A 157 16.20 -5.35 -29.62
N ARG A 158 15.04 -5.99 -29.44
CA ARG A 158 14.58 -7.08 -30.32
C ARG A 158 14.31 -6.61 -31.74
N GLU A 159 13.63 -5.47 -31.91
CA GLU A 159 13.32 -4.95 -33.24
C GLU A 159 14.57 -4.55 -34.02
N LEU A 160 15.55 -3.91 -33.36
CA LEU A 160 16.83 -3.59 -33.99
C LEU A 160 17.65 -4.84 -34.31
N ALA A 161 17.63 -5.84 -33.43
CA ALA A 161 18.30 -7.12 -33.67
C ALA A 161 17.65 -7.91 -34.83
N ALA A 162 16.36 -7.67 -35.09
CA ALA A 162 15.63 -8.29 -36.19
C ALA A 162 15.89 -7.63 -37.56
N ILE A 163 16.60 -6.49 -37.62
CA ILE A 163 16.96 -5.88 -38.90
C ILE A 163 17.97 -6.79 -39.61
N ASP A 164 17.55 -7.34 -40.74
CA ASP A 164 18.36 -8.17 -41.65
C ASP A 164 18.56 -7.49 -43.01
N THR A 165 17.69 -6.56 -43.39
CA THR A 165 17.74 -5.76 -44.63
C THR A 165 18.57 -4.48 -44.48
N TYR A 166 19.86 -4.61 -44.15
CA TYR A 166 20.78 -3.46 -44.27
C TYR A 166 21.02 -3.10 -45.74
N ASP A 167 21.33 -1.84 -46.00
CA ASP A 167 21.36 -1.24 -47.34
C ASP A 167 20.00 -1.19 -48.06
N ALA A 168 18.89 -1.42 -47.36
CA ALA A 168 17.53 -1.23 -47.88
C ALA A 168 16.95 0.13 -47.45
N PRO A 169 15.99 0.71 -48.20
CA PRO A 169 15.25 1.89 -47.75
C PRO A 169 14.46 1.58 -46.47
N THR A 170 14.23 2.60 -45.63
CA THR A 170 13.49 2.43 -44.35
C THR A 170 12.05 1.91 -44.51
N SER A 171 11.48 1.95 -45.72
CA SER A 171 10.17 1.37 -46.05
C SER A 171 10.18 -0.15 -46.17
N GLU A 172 11.35 -0.77 -46.33
CA GLU A 172 11.52 -2.23 -46.41
C GLU A 172 11.83 -2.87 -45.06
N LEU A 173 11.95 -2.07 -43.99
CA LEU A 173 12.09 -2.60 -42.63
C LEU A 173 10.81 -3.34 -42.20
N HIS A 174 10.95 -4.20 -41.18
CA HIS A 174 9.82 -4.97 -40.66
C HIS A 174 8.64 -4.06 -40.25
N ALA A 175 7.41 -4.48 -40.57
CA ALA A 175 6.21 -3.66 -40.39
C ALA A 175 6.03 -3.18 -38.94
N GLU A 176 6.30 -4.06 -37.97
CA GLU A 176 6.25 -3.73 -36.53
C GLU A 176 7.22 -2.59 -36.18
N PHE A 177 8.47 -2.68 -36.65
CA PHE A 177 9.46 -1.62 -36.45
C PHE A 177 9.00 -0.31 -37.09
N ILE A 178 8.48 -0.35 -38.33
CA ILE A 178 7.99 0.86 -39.00
C ILE A 178 6.84 1.52 -38.21
N ARG A 179 5.91 0.73 -37.67
CA ARG A 179 4.81 1.24 -36.84
C ARG A 179 5.34 1.91 -35.59
N HIS A 180 6.13 1.20 -34.78
CA HIS A 180 6.71 1.77 -33.56
C HIS A 180 7.61 2.96 -33.86
N TRP A 181 8.35 2.95 -34.96
CA TRP A 181 9.27 4.03 -35.34
C TRP A 181 8.55 5.30 -35.83
N ARG A 182 7.53 5.16 -36.68
CA ARG A 182 6.90 6.30 -37.40
C ARG A 182 5.55 6.72 -36.84
N VAL A 183 4.77 5.79 -36.30
CA VAL A 183 3.37 6.03 -35.92
C VAL A 183 3.27 6.33 -34.43
N ASP A 184 3.91 5.52 -33.59
CA ASP A 184 3.79 5.67 -32.14
C ASP A 184 4.46 6.96 -31.67
N SER A 185 3.86 7.62 -30.68
CA SER A 185 4.35 8.89 -30.17
C SER A 185 5.53 8.71 -29.20
N PRO A 186 6.59 9.55 -29.29
CA PRO A 186 6.81 10.54 -30.34
C PRO A 186 7.31 9.87 -31.64
N PRO A 187 6.93 10.39 -32.82
CA PRO A 187 7.45 9.86 -34.07
C PRO A 187 8.94 10.16 -34.23
N ALA A 188 9.66 9.29 -34.93
CA ALA A 188 11.05 9.54 -35.29
C ALA A 188 11.21 10.82 -36.13
N LYS A 189 12.28 11.57 -35.88
CA LYS A 189 12.65 12.77 -36.61
C LYS A 189 13.92 12.49 -37.42
N CYS A 190 13.89 12.81 -38.71
CA CYS A 190 15.03 12.67 -39.60
C CYS A 190 15.61 14.02 -39.97
N ARG A 191 16.94 14.13 -39.96
CA ARG A 191 17.72 15.29 -40.42
C ARG A 191 18.89 14.81 -41.26
N GLY A 192 18.82 15.04 -42.57
CA GLY A 192 19.81 14.55 -43.52
C GLY A 192 19.86 13.02 -43.50
N ASP A 193 21.04 12.47 -43.32
CA ASP A 193 21.31 11.03 -43.29
C ASP A 193 21.12 10.41 -41.89
N ALA A 194 20.60 11.14 -40.89
CA ALA A 194 20.37 10.60 -39.55
C ALA A 194 18.89 10.72 -39.14
N CYS A 195 18.34 9.66 -38.55
CA CYS A 195 17.02 9.66 -37.94
C CYS A 195 17.10 9.25 -36.47
N ALA A 196 16.31 9.88 -35.61
CA ALA A 196 16.28 9.58 -34.19
C ALA A 196 14.85 9.61 -33.64
N LYS A 197 14.55 8.68 -32.75
CA LYS A 197 13.33 8.65 -31.95
C LYS A 197 13.71 8.74 -30.48
N LEU A 198 13.24 9.79 -29.81
CA LEU A 198 13.45 9.99 -28.38
C LEU A 198 12.42 9.19 -27.59
N VAL A 199 12.89 8.27 -26.75
CA VAL A 199 12.08 7.53 -25.78
C VAL A 199 12.30 8.15 -24.40
N SER A 200 11.22 8.50 -23.71
CA SER A 200 11.26 9.16 -22.41
C SER A 200 10.17 8.58 -21.52
N LEU A 201 10.57 7.77 -20.54
CA LEU A 201 9.66 7.02 -19.69
C LEU A 201 9.84 7.40 -18.22
N PRO A 202 8.77 7.81 -17.52
CA PRO A 202 8.81 8.00 -16.08
C PRO A 202 8.80 6.64 -15.37
N TYR A 203 9.51 6.54 -14.25
CA TYR A 203 9.40 5.41 -13.33
C TYR A 203 9.66 5.87 -11.90
N ALA A 204 9.47 4.99 -10.92
CA ALA A 204 9.77 5.29 -9.54
C ALA A 204 10.41 4.10 -8.82
N ILE A 205 11.35 4.43 -7.93
CA ILE A 205 12.06 3.47 -7.09
C ILE A 205 11.92 3.84 -5.61
N PRO A 206 11.91 2.87 -4.69
CA PRO A 206 11.96 3.15 -3.26
C PRO A 206 13.35 3.65 -2.85
N ALA A 207 13.44 4.81 -2.20
CA ALA A 207 14.70 5.35 -1.70
C ALA A 207 14.47 6.19 -0.43
N GLY A 208 14.94 5.69 0.71
CA GLY A 208 14.78 6.31 2.02
C GLY A 208 13.33 6.27 2.51
N GLY A 209 12.64 5.14 2.34
CA GLY A 209 11.25 4.94 2.77
C GLY A 209 10.20 5.70 1.94
N LYS A 210 10.60 6.35 0.84
CA LYS A 210 9.69 7.07 -0.07
C LYS A 210 9.94 6.65 -1.51
N LEU A 211 8.89 6.66 -2.32
CA LEU A 211 9.02 6.53 -3.77
C LEU A 211 9.65 7.80 -4.35
N ARG A 212 10.75 7.66 -5.08
CA ARG A 212 11.39 8.75 -5.81
C ARG A 212 11.13 8.59 -7.29
N ALA A 213 10.53 9.62 -7.88
CA ALA A 213 10.35 9.70 -9.32
C ALA A 213 11.71 9.79 -10.04
N ARG A 214 11.78 9.11 -11.18
CA ARG A 214 12.91 9.03 -12.09
C ARG A 214 12.41 9.11 -13.53
N ARG A 215 13.34 9.28 -14.46
CA ARG A 215 13.07 9.28 -15.89
C ARG A 215 14.22 8.61 -16.61
N ALA A 216 13.91 7.65 -17.45
CA ALA A 216 14.85 7.07 -18.40
C ALA A 216 14.66 7.77 -19.73
N ILE A 217 15.75 8.25 -20.31
CA ILE A 217 15.76 8.94 -21.61
C ILE A 217 16.79 8.26 -22.48
N PHE A 218 16.38 7.76 -23.64
CA PHE A 218 17.28 7.21 -24.64
C PHE A 218 16.75 7.47 -26.04
N ASP A 219 17.65 7.56 -27.00
CA ASP A 219 17.33 7.64 -28.41
C ASP A 219 17.49 6.27 -29.06
N VAL A 220 16.55 5.95 -29.92
CA VAL A 220 16.74 4.91 -30.94
C VAL A 220 17.10 5.65 -32.23
N ARG A 221 18.21 5.30 -32.86
CA ARG A 221 18.78 6.04 -33.99
C ARG A 221 19.03 5.13 -35.20
N LEU A 222 18.83 5.69 -36.40
CA LEU A 222 19.19 5.10 -37.68
C LEU A 222 20.16 6.03 -38.41
N GLN A 223 21.28 5.48 -38.89
CA GLN A 223 22.13 6.13 -39.88
C GLN A 223 21.74 5.63 -41.26
N LEU A 224 21.43 6.57 -42.13
CA LEU A 224 21.12 6.35 -43.53
C LEU A 224 22.31 6.76 -44.39
N LYS A 225 22.36 6.23 -45.62
CA LYS A 225 23.20 6.74 -46.70
C LYS A 225 22.36 6.67 -47.97
N ARG A 226 22.05 7.84 -48.56
CA ARG A 226 21.16 7.91 -49.72
C ARG A 226 19.80 7.26 -49.45
N GLY A 227 19.26 7.44 -48.25
CA GLY A 227 17.97 6.89 -47.81
C GLY A 227 17.98 5.40 -47.42
N ARG A 228 19.13 4.71 -47.52
CA ARG A 228 19.28 3.28 -47.17
C ARG A 228 19.89 3.10 -45.79
N VAL A 229 19.38 2.16 -45.00
CA VAL A 229 19.82 1.90 -43.61
C VAL A 229 21.22 1.31 -43.58
N GLN A 230 22.16 1.98 -42.91
CA GLN A 230 23.54 1.53 -42.78
C GLN A 230 23.85 1.04 -41.37
N ARG A 231 23.26 1.67 -40.34
CA ARG A 231 23.49 1.36 -38.93
C ARG A 231 22.24 1.72 -38.13
N ALA A 232 21.97 0.96 -37.07
CA ALA A 232 20.95 1.29 -36.09
C ALA A 232 21.54 1.16 -34.68
N TRP A 233 21.11 2.01 -33.74
CA TRP A 233 21.59 1.90 -32.36
C TRP A 233 20.63 2.50 -31.35
N ILE A 234 20.73 2.02 -30.10
CA ILE A 234 20.13 2.65 -28.93
C ILE A 234 21.25 3.42 -28.22
N THR A 235 21.00 4.66 -27.81
CA THR A 235 21.95 5.47 -27.04
C THR A 235 21.25 6.30 -25.98
N GLY A 236 21.84 6.48 -24.80
CA GLY A 236 21.27 7.36 -23.80
C GLY A 236 22.20 7.59 -22.61
N PRO A 237 22.08 8.75 -21.95
CA PRO A 237 22.83 9.01 -20.73
C PRO A 237 22.33 8.11 -19.59
N ASP A 238 23.26 7.51 -18.86
CA ASP A 238 22.98 6.62 -17.72
C ASP A 238 21.98 5.50 -18.05
N LEU A 239 21.82 5.08 -19.32
CA LEU A 239 20.77 4.14 -19.71
C LEU A 239 20.86 2.84 -18.91
N PHE A 240 22.07 2.32 -18.70
CA PHE A 240 22.28 1.09 -17.95
C PHE A 240 22.02 1.27 -16.46
N ASP A 241 22.35 2.43 -15.90
CA ASP A 241 22.00 2.78 -14.52
C ASP A 241 20.47 2.83 -14.36
N ARG A 242 19.74 3.48 -15.27
CA ARG A 242 18.26 3.59 -15.19
C ARG A 242 17.59 2.23 -15.32
N LEU A 243 18.08 1.36 -16.21
CA LEU A 243 17.58 -0.01 -16.34
C LEU A 243 17.87 -0.82 -15.07
N SER A 244 19.08 -0.71 -14.52
CA SER A 244 19.44 -1.37 -13.25
C SER A 244 18.60 -0.88 -12.08
N GLU A 245 18.33 0.43 -11.97
CA GLU A 245 17.45 0.99 -10.94
C GLU A 245 16.04 0.39 -11.04
N ALA A 246 15.51 0.24 -12.24
CA ALA A 246 14.19 -0.34 -12.49
C ALA A 246 14.13 -1.83 -12.13
N LEU A 247 15.20 -2.58 -12.41
CA LEU A 247 15.29 -4.03 -12.14
C LEU A 247 15.58 -4.35 -10.66
N SER A 248 16.43 -3.57 -10.00
CA SER A 248 16.94 -3.86 -8.64
C SER A 248 16.20 -3.12 -7.52
N LEU A 249 15.29 -2.21 -7.87
CA LEU A 249 14.59 -1.31 -6.94
C LEU A 249 15.52 -0.43 -6.10
N SER A 250 16.78 -0.27 -6.52
CA SER A 250 17.82 0.41 -5.77
C SER A 250 18.40 1.56 -6.59
N ALA A 251 18.54 2.74 -5.98
CA ALA A 251 19.11 3.91 -6.65
C ALA A 251 20.61 3.71 -6.92
N VAL A 252 21.04 3.94 -8.15
CA VAL A 252 22.46 3.94 -8.50
C VAL A 252 23.03 5.33 -8.19
N ARG A 253 24.14 5.38 -7.45
CA ARG A 253 24.79 6.63 -7.09
C ARG A 253 25.86 6.95 -8.15
N PRO A 254 25.81 8.11 -8.82
CA PRO A 254 26.75 8.43 -9.91
C PRO A 254 28.24 8.41 -9.50
N ASN A 255 28.54 8.66 -8.23
CA ASN A 255 29.91 8.70 -7.71
C ASN A 255 30.36 7.36 -7.10
N ASP A 256 29.59 6.29 -7.28
CA ASP A 256 29.90 4.96 -6.76
C ASP A 256 30.25 4.02 -7.94
N PRO A 257 31.55 3.83 -8.25
CA PRO A 257 31.97 3.04 -9.40
C PRO A 257 31.58 1.57 -9.28
N LEU A 258 31.45 1.04 -8.06
CA LEU A 258 30.99 -0.33 -7.84
C LEU A 258 29.50 -0.45 -8.19
N ALA A 259 28.67 0.46 -7.70
CA ALA A 259 27.24 0.47 -8.02
C ALA A 259 26.99 0.63 -9.53
N HIS A 260 27.80 1.47 -10.20
CA HIS A 260 27.75 1.64 -11.65
C HIS A 260 28.17 0.37 -12.40
N ALA A 261 29.26 -0.30 -12.01
CA ALA A 261 29.68 -1.56 -12.62
C ALA A 261 28.62 -2.67 -12.47
N GLU A 262 27.97 -2.77 -11.31
CA GLU A 262 26.86 -3.69 -11.12
C GLU A 262 25.65 -3.34 -11.99
N ALA A 263 25.38 -2.05 -12.19
CA ALA A 263 24.30 -1.60 -13.04
C ALA A 263 24.54 -1.97 -14.51
N ILE A 264 25.75 -1.77 -15.00
CA ILE A 264 26.19 -2.24 -16.33
C ILE A 264 25.98 -3.75 -16.44
N ALA A 265 26.43 -4.54 -15.46
CA ALA A 265 26.30 -6.00 -15.50
C ALA A 265 24.83 -6.46 -15.63
N ARG A 266 23.92 -5.85 -14.86
CA ARG A 266 22.48 -6.15 -14.92
C ARG A 266 21.86 -5.76 -16.26
N ALA A 267 22.17 -4.56 -16.78
CA ALA A 267 21.68 -4.11 -18.08
C ALA A 267 22.20 -4.98 -19.23
N VAL A 268 23.49 -5.38 -19.17
CA VAL A 268 24.10 -6.32 -20.11
C VAL A 268 23.39 -7.66 -20.09
N GLN A 269 23.15 -8.24 -18.91
CA GLN A 269 22.43 -9.50 -18.79
C GLN A 269 21.03 -9.44 -19.43
N LEU A 270 20.28 -8.36 -19.21
CA LEU A 270 18.99 -8.14 -19.87
C LEU A 270 19.16 -8.06 -21.40
N THR A 271 20.15 -7.30 -21.87
CA THR A 271 20.44 -7.14 -23.31
C THR A 271 20.74 -8.48 -23.96
N GLU A 272 21.61 -9.28 -23.35
CA GLU A 272 22.00 -10.59 -23.86
C GLU A 272 20.82 -11.54 -24.00
N GLN A 273 19.89 -11.54 -23.04
CA GLN A 273 18.66 -12.33 -23.14
C GLN A 273 17.81 -11.92 -24.35
N MET A 274 17.75 -10.61 -24.65
CA MET A 274 17.00 -10.11 -25.81
C MET A 274 17.70 -10.39 -27.14
N LEU A 275 19.04 -10.48 -27.13
CA LEU A 275 19.84 -10.80 -28.30
C LEU A 275 19.86 -12.28 -28.63
N GLU A 276 19.56 -13.18 -27.68
CA GLU A 276 19.81 -14.62 -27.84
C GLU A 276 19.12 -15.25 -29.06
N HIS A 277 17.93 -14.75 -29.45
CA HIS A 277 17.24 -15.26 -30.63
C HIS A 277 17.94 -14.86 -31.96
N ALA A 278 18.40 -13.61 -32.07
CA ALA A 278 18.97 -13.07 -33.31
C ALA A 278 20.51 -13.24 -33.39
N PHE A 279 21.18 -13.25 -32.24
CA PHE A 279 22.63 -13.40 -32.08
C PHE A 279 22.92 -14.41 -30.96
N PRO A 280 22.69 -15.73 -31.17
CA PRO A 280 22.93 -16.74 -30.13
C PRO A 280 24.37 -16.71 -29.60
N MET A 281 24.55 -16.75 -28.28
CA MET A 281 25.87 -16.61 -27.66
C MET A 281 26.85 -17.69 -28.15
N GLN A 282 26.37 -18.93 -28.29
CA GLN A 282 27.18 -20.08 -28.68
C GLN A 282 27.78 -19.97 -30.09
N GLN A 283 27.15 -19.20 -30.99
CA GLN A 283 27.53 -19.12 -32.40
C GLN A 283 28.16 -17.78 -32.75
N CYS A 284 27.70 -16.71 -32.10
CA CYS A 284 27.99 -15.35 -32.50
C CYS A 284 29.00 -14.66 -31.59
N SER A 285 29.34 -15.21 -30.42
CA SER A 285 30.23 -14.53 -29.47
C SER A 285 31.61 -14.23 -30.06
N GLN A 286 32.09 -13.02 -29.82
CA GLN A 286 33.43 -12.54 -30.16
C GLN A 286 34.09 -11.99 -28.89
N VAL A 287 35.42 -11.84 -28.92
CA VAL A 287 36.15 -11.20 -27.82
C VAL A 287 35.67 -9.75 -27.67
N ALA A 288 35.16 -9.42 -26.48
CA ALA A 288 34.80 -8.06 -26.09
C ALA A 288 36.03 -7.38 -25.48
N VAL A 289 36.34 -6.16 -25.93
CA VAL A 289 37.46 -5.35 -25.43
C VAL A 289 36.89 -4.03 -24.95
N SER A 290 37.22 -3.65 -23.71
CA SER A 290 36.75 -2.40 -23.10
C SER A 290 36.89 -1.21 -24.07
N PRO A 291 35.87 -0.36 -24.22
CA PRO A 291 34.62 -0.29 -23.42
C PRO A 291 33.48 -1.21 -23.90
N VAL A 292 33.74 -2.10 -24.86
CA VAL A 292 32.74 -3.06 -25.35
C VAL A 292 32.55 -4.17 -24.31
N VAL A 293 31.33 -4.34 -23.81
CA VAL A 293 30.94 -5.34 -22.81
C VAL A 293 30.23 -6.55 -23.43
N VAL A 294 29.61 -6.39 -24.60
CA VAL A 294 29.10 -7.50 -25.43
C VAL A 294 29.51 -7.27 -26.87
N ASN A 295 30.06 -8.30 -27.50
CA ASN A 295 30.42 -8.30 -28.90
C ASN A 295 29.93 -9.60 -29.55
N ARG A 296 28.91 -9.52 -30.40
CA ARG A 296 28.42 -10.70 -31.14
C ARG A 296 28.41 -10.41 -32.64
N GLN A 297 28.86 -11.36 -33.45
CA GLN A 297 28.98 -11.27 -34.89
C GLN A 297 28.69 -12.61 -35.55
N CYS A 298 27.69 -12.63 -36.42
CA CYS A 298 27.30 -13.80 -37.21
C CYS A 298 26.34 -13.37 -38.33
N GLN A 299 26.13 -14.22 -39.35
CA GLN A 299 25.15 -13.99 -40.42
C GLN A 299 25.27 -12.62 -41.12
N GLY A 300 26.48 -12.12 -41.35
CA GLY A 300 26.68 -10.83 -42.02
C GLY A 300 26.40 -9.60 -41.14
N ARG A 301 26.03 -9.78 -39.87
CA ARG A 301 25.66 -8.73 -38.91
C ARG A 301 26.54 -8.76 -37.68
N LYS A 302 26.67 -7.62 -37.01
CA LYS A 302 27.34 -7.48 -35.71
C LYS A 302 26.52 -6.61 -34.77
N VAL A 303 26.55 -6.95 -33.49
CA VAL A 303 26.03 -6.15 -32.39
C VAL A 303 27.14 -5.89 -31.37
N ARG A 304 27.25 -4.64 -30.94
CA ARG A 304 28.17 -4.21 -29.88
C ARG A 304 27.41 -3.46 -28.80
N VAL A 305 27.61 -3.87 -27.55
CA VAL A 305 27.12 -3.15 -26.36
C VAL A 305 28.33 -2.45 -25.75
N ILE A 306 28.24 -1.13 -25.65
CA ILE A 306 29.30 -0.25 -25.15
C ILE A 306 28.75 0.42 -23.90
N ALA A 307 29.38 0.15 -22.75
CA ALA A 307 29.04 0.83 -21.51
C ALA A 307 29.79 2.17 -21.41
N ALA A 308 29.13 3.20 -20.90
CA ALA A 308 29.77 4.43 -20.47
C ALA A 308 30.86 4.12 -19.43
N VAL A 309 32.04 4.74 -19.55
CA VAL A 309 33.11 4.58 -18.55
C VAL A 309 33.04 5.69 -17.52
N GLU A 310 32.69 6.90 -17.97
CA GLU A 310 32.54 8.07 -17.13
C GLU A 310 31.07 8.48 -16.97
N PRO A 311 30.66 9.00 -15.80
CA PRO A 311 29.31 9.53 -15.61
C PRO A 311 28.97 10.61 -16.64
N GLY A 312 27.81 10.47 -17.28
CA GLY A 312 27.34 11.39 -18.32
C GLY A 312 27.79 11.04 -19.74
N GLU A 313 28.65 10.03 -19.94
CA GLU A 313 28.80 9.39 -21.25
C GLU A 313 27.54 8.60 -21.60
N GLU A 314 27.33 8.32 -22.90
CA GLU A 314 26.17 7.57 -23.38
C GLU A 314 26.50 6.07 -23.48
N ASP A 315 25.67 5.24 -22.86
CA ASP A 315 25.66 3.80 -23.14
C ASP A 315 25.10 3.56 -24.54
N GLN A 316 25.67 2.60 -25.28
CA GLN A 316 25.29 2.34 -26.67
C GLN A 316 25.08 0.86 -26.95
N ILE A 317 24.07 0.56 -27.77
CA ILE A 317 23.82 -0.77 -28.33
C ILE A 317 23.74 -0.61 -29.84
N ILE A 318 24.80 -1.01 -30.54
CA ILE A 318 25.00 -0.73 -31.97
C ILE A 318 24.80 -1.99 -32.79
N PHE A 319 23.91 -1.91 -33.79
CA PHE A 319 23.63 -2.95 -34.78
C PHE A 319 24.05 -2.48 -36.18
N GLU A 320 24.90 -3.24 -36.86
CA GLU A 320 25.42 -2.89 -38.17
C GLU A 320 25.84 -4.14 -38.98
N PRO A 321 25.89 -4.05 -40.33
CA PRO A 321 26.40 -5.14 -41.13
C PRO A 321 27.94 -5.23 -41.01
N ILE A 322 28.51 -6.43 -41.23
CA ILE A 322 29.96 -6.67 -41.11
C ILE A 322 30.75 -5.89 -42.18
N TRP A 323 30.17 -5.71 -43.37
CA TRP A 323 30.82 -5.00 -44.48
C TRP A 323 30.81 -3.49 -44.32
N ALA A 324 30.03 -2.93 -43.38
CA ALA A 324 30.15 -1.53 -43.02
C ALA A 324 31.52 -1.33 -42.36
N ARG A 325 32.52 -0.93 -43.18
CA ARG A 325 33.78 -0.41 -42.67
C ARG A 325 33.43 0.68 -41.68
N LEU A 326 33.92 0.53 -40.45
CA LEU A 326 33.76 1.53 -39.41
C LEU A 326 34.47 2.80 -39.88
N GLU A 327 33.73 3.71 -40.51
CA GLU A 327 34.03 5.11 -40.26
C GLU A 327 33.85 5.28 -38.74
N PRO A 328 34.89 5.77 -38.02
CA PRO A 328 34.80 5.96 -36.59
C PRO A 328 33.53 6.77 -36.30
N ALA A 329 32.79 6.38 -35.26
CA ALA A 329 31.59 7.11 -34.86
C ALA A 329 31.93 8.61 -34.85
N PRO A 330 31.08 9.48 -35.42
CA PRO A 330 31.34 10.91 -35.38
C PRO A 330 31.61 11.25 -33.92
N LYS A 331 32.82 11.74 -33.63
CA LYS A 331 33.19 12.11 -32.26
C LYS A 331 32.03 12.95 -31.73
N PRO A 332 31.47 12.64 -30.55
CA PRO A 332 30.38 13.43 -29.99
C PRO A 332 30.80 14.88 -30.17
N GLU A 333 29.99 15.62 -30.92
CA GLU A 333 30.27 17.02 -31.22
C GLU A 333 30.54 17.62 -29.85
N THR A 334 31.80 17.99 -29.58
CA THR A 334 32.19 18.48 -28.27
C THR A 334 31.42 19.78 -28.16
N VAL A 335 30.25 19.71 -27.50
CA VAL A 335 29.46 20.85 -27.13
C VAL A 335 30.41 21.60 -26.22
N LYS A 336 31.17 22.54 -26.79
CA LYS A 336 32.08 23.40 -26.03
C LYS A 336 31.22 23.90 -24.88
N PRO A 337 31.56 23.58 -23.62
CA PRO A 337 30.77 24.00 -22.49
C PRO A 337 30.55 25.49 -22.65
N LYS A 338 29.27 25.88 -22.80
CA LYS A 338 28.90 27.28 -22.98
C LYS A 338 29.61 28.04 -21.88
N ALA A 339 30.50 28.96 -22.25
CA ALA A 339 31.32 29.69 -21.30
C ALA A 339 30.42 30.16 -20.15
N PRO A 340 30.82 29.93 -18.88
CA PRO A 340 29.97 30.27 -17.75
C PRO A 340 29.55 31.73 -17.91
N THR A 341 28.24 31.96 -17.96
CA THR A 341 27.68 33.31 -18.01
C THR A 341 28.34 34.09 -16.87
N PRO A 342 29.03 35.22 -17.14
CA PRO A 342 29.71 35.95 -16.09
C PRO A 342 28.72 36.25 -14.97
N ARG A 343 29.04 35.82 -13.74
CA ARG A 343 28.23 36.18 -12.57
C ARG A 343 28.14 37.71 -12.54
N PRO A 344 26.93 38.30 -12.45
CA PRO A 344 26.82 39.73 -12.25
C PRO A 344 27.58 40.10 -10.97
N LYS A 345 28.58 40.97 -11.10
CA LYS A 345 29.47 41.38 -10.00
C LYS A 345 28.78 42.25 -8.94
N ASP A 346 27.54 42.66 -9.19
CA ASP A 346 26.84 43.67 -8.38
C ASP A 346 25.48 43.14 -7.88
N ALA A 347 25.44 41.91 -7.35
CA ALA A 347 24.28 41.47 -6.57
C ALA A 347 24.38 42.06 -5.15
N PRO A 348 23.44 42.92 -4.71
CA PRO A 348 23.44 43.45 -3.35
C PRO A 348 23.30 42.32 -2.32
N PRO A 349 23.88 42.47 -1.11
CA PRO A 349 23.84 41.45 -0.08
C PRO A 349 22.39 41.11 0.27
N GLU A 350 22.08 39.82 0.16
CA GLU A 350 20.80 39.23 0.50
C GLU A 350 20.61 39.31 2.03
N PHE A 351 19.60 40.07 2.47
CA PHE A 351 19.24 40.22 3.87
C PHE A 351 18.76 38.87 4.43
N GLN A 352 19.47 38.34 5.42
CA GLN A 352 19.05 37.17 6.19
C GLN A 352 18.15 37.61 7.37
N PRO A 353 16.98 36.99 7.58
CA PRO A 353 16.19 37.18 8.81
C PRO A 353 16.78 36.46 10.02
#